data_AF-A0A1V9XKI1-F1
#
_entry.id   AF-A0A1V9XKI1-F1
#
_cell.length_a   1.000
_cell.length_b   1.000
_cell.length_c   1.000
_cell.angle_alpha   90.00
_cell.angle_beta   90.00
_cell.angle_gamma   90.00
#
_symmetry.space_group_name_H-M   'P 1'
#
loop_
_entity.id
_entity.type
_entity.pdbx_description
1 polymer ?
#
loop_
_entity_poly.entity_id
_entity_poly.type
_entity_poly.pdbx_seq_one_letter_code
_entity_poly.pdbx_strand_id
1 'polypeptide(L)'
;CAIDIVRLLVPKLVEDGKKGPFDLECSYRCGEGDDNLVVKWFFNNETTPFYQWIASYGEPVITGQYESKFSFEEDQHADTCNNKV
;
A
#
# COMPACT_ATOMS: atom_id res chain seq x y z
N CYS A 1 -6.24 -14.28 -14.39
CA CYS A 1 -6.49 -12.84 -14.14
C CYS A 1 -5.19 -12.08 -14.32
N ALA A 2 -5.25 -10.76 -14.51
CA ALA A 2 -4.09 -9.89 -14.49
C ALA A 2 -4.22 -8.94 -13.29
N ILE A 3 -3.10 -8.68 -12.61
CA ILE A 3 -3.02 -7.73 -11.49
C ILE A 3 -3.36 -6.34 -12.00
N ASP A 4 -4.24 -5.63 -11.30
CA ASP A 4 -4.69 -4.29 -11.69
C ASP A 4 -4.94 -3.41 -10.47
N ILE A 5 -4.54 -2.14 -10.53
CA ILE A 5 -4.86 -1.16 -9.49
C ILE A 5 -6.22 -0.55 -9.84
N VAL A 6 -7.21 -0.80 -8.99
CA VAL A 6 -8.61 -0.37 -9.23
C VAL A 6 -8.83 1.04 -8.70
N ARG A 7 -8.17 1.40 -7.60
CA ARG A 7 -8.32 2.70 -6.96
C ARG A 7 -7.04 3.11 -6.26
N LEU A 8 -6.67 4.38 -6.42
CA LEU A 8 -5.54 4.99 -5.72
C LEU A 8 -6.00 6.31 -5.11
N LEU A 9 -6.11 6.36 -3.77
CA LEU A 9 -6.39 7.56 -3.01
C LEU A 9 -5.08 8.09 -2.42
N VAL A 10 -4.53 9.11 -3.06
CA VAL A 10 -3.32 9.80 -2.62
C VAL A 10 -3.46 11.30 -2.86
N PRO A 11 -2.89 12.16 -2.00
CA PRO A 11 -2.83 13.59 -2.29
C PRO A 11 -1.95 13.84 -3.51
N LYS A 12 -2.49 14.55 -4.52
CA LYS A 12 -1.74 14.94 -5.73
C LYS A 12 -0.60 15.90 -5.43
N LEU A 13 -0.81 16.77 -4.44
CA LEU A 13 0.15 17.75 -3.96
C LEU A 13 -0.06 17.90 -2.46
N VAL A 14 1.04 17.97 -1.71
CA VAL A 14 1.04 18.34 -0.31
C VAL A 14 1.69 19.72 -0.22
N GLU A 15 0.96 20.68 0.33
CA GLU A 15 1.49 22.02 0.59
C GLU A 15 2.59 21.96 1.65
N ASP A 16 3.68 22.69 1.41
CA ASP A 16 4.78 22.79 2.37
C ASP A 16 4.28 23.38 3.70
N GLY A 17 4.67 22.74 4.80
CA GLY A 17 4.20 23.08 6.15
C GLY A 17 2.83 22.52 6.54
N LYS A 18 2.07 21.89 5.63
CA LYS A 18 0.83 21.19 6.00
C LYS A 18 1.18 19.95 6.84
N LYS A 19 0.72 19.93 8.09
CA LYS A 19 0.90 18.79 8.99
C LYS A 19 -0.21 17.77 8.74
N GLY A 20 0.18 16.50 8.62
CA GLY A 20 -0.72 15.37 8.35
C GLY A 20 -1.70 15.08 9.50
N PRO A 21 -2.39 13.91 9.47
CA PRO A 21 -2.14 12.76 8.60
C PRO A 21 -2.63 12.94 7.15
N PHE A 22 -2.07 12.14 6.23
CA PHE A 22 -2.54 12.02 4.85
C PHE A 22 -2.87 10.56 4.57
N ASP A 23 -4.06 10.32 4.05
CA ASP A 23 -4.51 8.97 3.73
C ASP A 23 -3.85 8.48 2.45
N LEU A 24 -3.33 7.26 2.50
CA LEU A 24 -2.70 6.56 1.38
C LEU A 24 -3.42 5.22 1.23
N GLU A 25 -4.33 5.14 0.26
CA GLU A 25 -5.12 3.93 -0.01
C GLU A 25 -4.84 3.45 -1.43
N CYS A 26 -4.60 2.16 -1.61
CA CYS A 26 -4.47 1.53 -2.92
C CYS A 26 -5.27 0.23 -2.92
N SER A 27 -6.38 0.22 -3.64
CA SER A 27 -7.18 -0.99 -3.86
C SER A 27 -6.74 -1.65 -5.16
N TYR A 28 -6.47 -2.94 -5.11
CA TYR A 28 -6.04 -3.72 -6.27
C TYR A 28 -6.84 -5.01 -6.40
N ARG A 29 -6.86 -5.54 -7.62
CA ARG A 29 -7.46 -6.84 -7.93
C ARG A 29 -6.36 -7.80 -8.36
N CYS A 30 -6.37 -8.96 -7.73
CA CYS A 30 -5.51 -10.12 -8.00
C CYS A 30 -6.42 -11.33 -8.30
N GLY A 31 -5.89 -12.39 -8.90
CA GLY A 31 -6.62 -13.65 -9.05
C GLY A 31 -5.81 -14.87 -8.64
N GLU A 32 -6.34 -16.05 -8.98
CA GLU A 32 -5.66 -17.31 -8.72
C GLU A 32 -4.27 -17.35 -9.38
N GLY A 33 -3.24 -17.61 -8.55
CA GLY A 33 -1.84 -17.65 -8.97
C GLY A 33 -1.01 -16.40 -8.64
N ASP A 34 -1.64 -15.34 -8.14
CA ASP A 34 -0.95 -14.10 -7.73
C ASP A 34 -0.44 -14.15 -6.27
N ASP A 35 -0.13 -15.34 -5.75
CA ASP A 35 0.28 -15.59 -4.36
C ASP A 35 1.61 -14.90 -3.97
N ASN A 36 2.36 -14.41 -4.97
CA ASN A 36 3.61 -13.68 -4.80
C ASN A 36 3.44 -12.17 -5.04
N LEU A 37 2.23 -11.63 -4.91
CA LEU A 37 1.99 -10.20 -5.02
C LEU A 37 2.81 -9.43 -3.97
N VAL A 38 3.45 -8.37 -4.43
CA VAL A 38 4.21 -7.44 -3.59
C VAL A 38 3.73 -6.02 -3.84
N VAL A 39 3.24 -5.38 -2.80
CA VAL A 39 2.83 -3.96 -2.82
C VAL A 39 3.98 -3.13 -2.26
N LYS A 40 4.39 -2.10 -2.99
CA LYS A 40 5.49 -1.20 -2.60
C LYS A 40 5.09 0.24 -2.79
N TRP A 41 5.39 1.08 -1.81
CA TRP A 41 5.27 2.52 -1.94
C TRP A 41 6.64 3.18 -1.93
N PHE A 42 6.82 4.10 -2.87
CA PHE A 42 8.03 4.90 -3.04
C PHE A 42 7.68 6.36 -2.79
N PHE A 43 8.61 7.09 -2.16
CA PHE A 43 8.44 8.51 -1.92
C PHE A 43 9.23 9.30 -2.97
N ASN A 44 8.55 10.15 -3.74
CA ASN A 44 9.13 10.91 -4.84
C ASN A 44 9.94 10.03 -5.81
N ASN A 45 11.23 10.32 -5.97
CA ASN A 45 12.14 9.60 -6.87
C ASN A 45 13.09 8.65 -6.10
N GLU A 46 12.76 8.29 -4.86
CA GLU A 46 13.54 7.31 -4.11
C GLU A 46 13.47 5.92 -4.78
N THR A 47 14.61 5.24 -4.87
CA THR A 47 14.70 3.89 -5.45
C THR A 47 14.37 2.79 -4.43
N THR A 48 14.28 3.15 -3.15
CA THR A 48 13.96 2.26 -2.04
C THR A 48 12.53 2.51 -1.58
N PRO A 49 11.69 1.47 -1.43
CA PRO A 49 10.35 1.67 -0.93
C PRO A 49 10.39 2.03 0.56
N PHE A 50 9.47 2.90 0.99
CA PHE A 50 9.28 3.18 2.40
C PHE A 50 8.29 2.21 3.06
N TYR A 51 7.43 1.58 2.27
CA TYR A 51 6.49 0.53 2.67
C TYR A 51 6.58 -0.63 1.69
N GLN A 52 6.59 -1.86 2.22
CA GLN A 52 6.49 -3.08 1.45
C GLN A 52 5.59 -4.08 2.15
N TRP A 53 4.57 -4.57 1.45
CA TRP A 53 3.74 -5.70 1.89
C TRP A 53 3.86 -6.84 0.89
N ILE A 54 3.98 -8.06 1.40
CA ILE A 54 4.04 -9.28 0.60
C ILE A 54 2.92 -10.18 1.11
N ALA A 55 2.04 -10.63 0.20
CA ALA A 55 0.86 -11.40 0.56
C ALA A 55 1.16 -12.64 1.42
N SER A 56 2.32 -13.26 1.23
CA SER A 56 2.76 -14.44 1.99
C SER A 56 3.37 -14.15 3.37
N TYR A 57 3.67 -12.90 3.72
CA TYR A 57 4.37 -12.52 4.96
C TYR A 57 3.48 -11.83 6.01
N GLY A 58 2.21 -11.57 5.69
CA GLY A 58 1.22 -11.03 6.62
C GLY A 58 1.40 -9.54 6.90
N GLU A 59 2.38 -9.18 7.73
CA GLU A 59 2.61 -7.80 8.18
C GLU A 59 3.47 -7.00 7.18
N PRO A 60 3.16 -5.70 6.96
CA PRO A 60 3.99 -4.84 6.14
C PRO A 60 5.30 -4.46 6.84
N VAL A 61 6.34 -4.25 6.03
CA VAL A 61 7.63 -3.69 6.47
C VAL A 61 7.69 -2.21 6.11
N ILE A 62 8.01 -1.38 7.10
CA ILE A 62 8.29 0.05 6.91
C ILE A 62 9.78 0.30 7.06
N THR A 63 10.35 1.14 6.19
CA THR A 63 11.76 1.53 6.29
C THR A 63 11.98 2.53 7.41
N GLY A 64 12.98 2.30 8.26
CA GLY A 64 13.27 2.97 9.54
C GLY A 64 12.94 4.47 9.66
N GLN A 65 13.28 5.30 8.68
CA GLN A 65 13.01 6.75 8.75
C GLN A 65 11.52 7.13 8.70
N TYR A 66 10.66 6.17 8.34
CA TYR A 66 9.21 6.33 8.21
C TYR A 66 8.42 5.54 9.26
N GLU A 67 9.04 4.67 10.06
CA GLU A 67 8.37 3.81 11.05
C GLU A 67 7.51 4.61 12.04
N SER A 68 8.03 5.74 12.53
CA SER A 68 7.32 6.61 13.48
C SER A 68 6.36 7.60 12.82
N LYS A 69 6.25 7.59 11.49
CA LYS A 69 5.44 8.52 10.70
C LYS A 69 4.24 7.85 10.03
N PHE A 70 4.07 6.55 10.23
CA PHE A 70 3.01 5.77 9.62
C PHE A 70 2.14 5.13 10.69
N SER A 71 0.83 5.09 10.42
CA SER A 71 -0.14 4.33 11.17
C SER A 71 -0.96 3.52 10.19
N PHE A 72 -1.30 2.28 10.56
CA PHE A 72 -2.20 1.45 9.79
C PHE A 72 -3.59 1.54 10.40
N GLU A 73 -4.57 1.84 9.57
CA GLU A 73 -5.97 1.59 9.87
C GLU A 73 -6.35 0.30 9.14
N GLU A 74 -6.96 -0.64 9.87
CA GLU A 74 -7.43 -1.90 9.29
C GLU A 74 -8.62 -1.59 8.38
N ASP A 75 -8.36 -1.55 7.08
CA ASP A 75 -9.39 -1.23 6.10
C ASP A 75 -10.13 -2.52 5.69
N GLN A 76 -11.46 -2.54 5.87
CA GLN A 76 -12.31 -3.65 5.43
C GLN A 76 -12.53 -3.65 3.91
N HIS A 77 -11.96 -2.68 3.19
CA HIS A 77 -12.07 -2.59 1.73
C HIS A 77 -11.20 -3.66 1.08
N ALA A 78 -11.88 -4.72 0.65
CA ALA A 78 -11.29 -5.98 0.22
C ALA A 78 -10.25 -5.86 -0.90
N ASP A 79 -8.98 -5.95 -0.50
CA ASP A 79 -7.91 -6.51 -1.31
C ASP A 79 -8.33 -7.94 -1.67
N THR A 80 -9.05 -8.08 -2.78
CA THR A 80 -9.70 -9.34 -3.16
C THR A 80 -8.69 -10.23 -3.87
N CYS A 81 -7.71 -10.75 -3.13
CA CYS A 81 -6.95 -11.91 -3.57
C CYS A 81 -7.76 -13.15 -3.24
N ASN A 82 -8.60 -13.54 -4.19
CA ASN A 82 -9.59 -14.62 -4.09
C ASN A 82 -10.58 -14.42 -2.92
N ASN A 83 -11.82 -14.09 -3.26
CA ASN A 83 -12.96 -14.41 -2.42
C ASN A 83 -12.94 -15.92 -2.11
N LYS A 84 -12.36 -16.31 -0.98
CA LYS A 84 -12.83 -17.51 -0.28
C LYS A 84 -14.02 -17.07 0.56
N VAL A 85 -15.19 -17.14 -0.07
CA VAL A 85 -16.43 -17.46 0.65
C VAL A 85 -16.32 -18.91 1.11
#